data_AF-A0A7S3D2J7-F1
#
_entry.id   AF-A0A7S3D2J7-F1
#
_cell.length_a   1.000
_cell.length_b   1.000
_cell.length_c   1.000
_cell.angle_alpha   90.00
_cell.angle_beta   90.00
_cell.angle_gamma   90.00
#
_symmetry.space_group_name_H-M   'P 1'
#
loop_
_entity.id
_entity.type
_entity.pdbx_description
1 polymer ?
#
loop_
_entity_poly.entity_id
_entity_poly.type
_entity_poly.pdbx_seq_one_letter_code
_entity_poly.pdbx_strand_id
1 'polypeptide(L)'
;ATRLRDFSSLYDVVKNERNKYVTSIQRAAQSLAESKERINILQNEIDILRNEVLQKDKILNKEHLEHTAAYNQRDTLRAEVNKCIAVYKDKQSNIDQQIAEISKLNTIINNIEKAMLKLKKEYEVAVEDRNYTGIQLIDRNDELCILYEKSNIQEEILKQGEIEYRRREEEIRMLKLRQVDLRRDVEATRKLQPKVPELQDEVERLMQEVEKERDLASNLSQALEDPSNEKRWRKLGGKDPDSEECGAKIRELDARLDDKKEQLLEKELILEEVTALSDRLRLQAAEGRMDTLELAKKVNDFQAKIKTVTRKMMATVSELSMYQALAMKLQQEKHEGELILEDARWRLDNDQPPTDDAEKEWFRMENEKLRAVEDRAYRLQRAAMSEVSGQPPQRTAAEQRPNAYIPDELGLPRPYGAHAPFKPTEIGSTMRHIRKPQPQTVVI
;
A
#
# COMPACT_ATOMS: atom_id res chain seq x y z
N ALA A 1 132.34 109.11 60.75
CA ALA A 1 131.34 109.29 59.67
C ALA A 1 131.27 108.12 58.68
N THR A 2 132.31 107.28 58.53
CA THR A 2 132.34 106.13 57.60
C THR A 2 131.50 104.92 58.04
N ARG A 3 131.56 104.53 59.33
CA ARG A 3 130.78 103.38 59.84
C ARG A 3 129.25 103.48 59.63
N LEU A 4 128.67 104.68 59.70
CA LEU A 4 127.23 104.85 59.55
C LEU A 4 126.75 104.60 58.10
N ARG A 5 127.63 104.84 57.13
CA ARG A 5 127.34 104.68 55.69
C ARG A 5 127.36 103.21 55.27
N ASP A 6 128.28 102.43 55.84
CA ASP A 6 128.37 100.98 55.61
C ASP A 6 127.17 100.24 56.22
N PHE A 7 126.72 100.63 57.42
CA PHE A 7 125.48 100.08 58.01
C PHE A 7 124.22 100.49 57.24
N SER A 8 124.16 101.70 56.67
CA SER A 8 123.06 102.12 55.79
C SER A 8 123.03 101.29 54.49
N SER A 9 124.19 101.06 53.87
CA SER A 9 124.32 100.22 52.68
C SER A 9 123.88 98.78 52.95
N LEU A 10 124.31 98.19 54.06
CA LEU A 10 123.92 96.83 54.44
C LEU A 10 122.42 96.73 54.73
N TYR A 11 121.85 97.74 55.40
CA TYR A 11 120.40 97.84 55.63
C TYR A 11 119.62 97.92 54.32
N ASP A 12 120.09 98.70 53.33
CA ASP A 12 119.45 98.79 52.02
C ASP A 12 119.53 97.47 51.24
N VAL A 13 120.64 96.73 51.34
CA VAL A 13 120.77 95.38 50.76
C VAL A 13 119.79 94.41 51.41
N VAL A 14 119.73 94.36 52.75
CA VAL A 14 118.80 93.47 53.48
C VAL A 14 117.35 93.86 53.23
N LYS A 15 117.04 95.16 53.13
CA LYS A 15 115.71 95.66 52.77
C LYS A 15 115.33 95.25 51.34
N ASN A 16 116.26 95.34 50.40
CA ASN A 16 116.05 94.89 49.02
C ASN A 16 115.85 93.37 48.94
N GLU A 17 116.62 92.58 49.69
CA GLU A 17 116.44 91.13 49.80
C GLU A 17 115.10 90.77 50.44
N ARG A 18 114.71 91.42 51.55
CA ARG A 18 113.39 91.27 52.16
C ARG A 18 112.28 91.59 51.14
N ASN A 19 112.39 92.69 50.41
CA ASN A 19 111.41 93.07 49.39
C ASN A 19 111.34 92.04 48.25
N LYS A 20 112.47 91.46 47.83
CA LYS A 20 112.51 90.33 46.88
C LYS A 20 111.82 89.09 47.45
N TYR A 21 112.06 88.74 48.71
CA TYR A 21 111.37 87.60 49.34
C TYR A 21 109.87 87.84 49.51
N VAL A 22 109.46 89.04 49.91
CA VAL A 22 108.03 89.42 50.03
C VAL A 22 107.33 89.34 48.68
N THR A 23 107.95 89.85 47.61
CA THR A 23 107.39 89.73 46.26
C THR A 23 107.37 88.29 45.76
N SER A 24 108.38 87.47 46.05
CA SER A 24 108.36 86.03 45.75
C SER A 24 107.28 85.28 46.51
N ILE A 25 107.09 85.57 47.81
CA ILE A 25 106.02 85.00 48.63
C ILE A 25 104.65 85.41 48.09
N GLN A 26 104.48 86.68 47.71
CA GLN A 26 103.23 87.16 47.14
C GLN A 26 102.91 86.47 45.80
N ARG A 27 103.90 86.29 44.91
CA ARG A 27 103.74 85.54 43.65
C ARG A 27 103.41 84.06 43.91
N ALA A 28 104.08 83.43 44.88
CA ALA A 28 103.79 82.04 45.26
C ALA A 28 102.39 81.89 45.86
N ALA A 29 101.95 82.83 46.70
CA ALA A 29 100.62 82.86 47.28
C ALA A 29 99.53 83.07 46.22
N GLN A 30 99.78 83.97 45.26
CA GLN A 30 98.88 84.18 44.11
C GLN A 30 98.80 82.91 43.25
N SER A 31 99.93 82.31 42.89
CA SER A 31 99.96 81.06 42.12
C SER A 31 99.27 79.90 42.85
N LEU A 32 99.38 79.83 44.18
CA LEU A 32 98.66 78.85 44.99
C LEU A 32 97.14 79.11 44.98
N ALA A 33 96.71 80.37 45.05
CA ALA A 33 95.30 80.73 44.98
C ALA A 33 94.70 80.38 43.61
N GLU A 34 95.39 80.75 42.52
CA GLU A 34 94.99 80.40 41.14
C GLU A 34 94.93 78.87 40.94
N SER A 35 95.90 78.13 41.49
CA SER A 35 95.92 76.66 41.43
C SER A 35 94.76 76.03 42.22
N LYS A 36 94.41 76.59 43.39
CA LYS A 36 93.25 76.14 44.18
C LYS A 36 91.93 76.43 43.48
N GLU A 37 91.78 77.61 42.88
CA GLU A 37 90.60 77.95 42.09
C GLU A 37 90.46 77.02 40.88
N ARG A 38 91.56 76.70 40.19
CA ARG A 38 91.57 75.72 39.10
C ARG A 38 91.15 74.32 39.57
N ILE A 39 91.61 73.87 40.73
CA ILE A 39 91.19 72.59 41.32
C ILE A 39 89.68 72.59 41.57
N ASN A 40 89.13 73.67 42.14
CA ASN A 40 87.69 73.78 42.40
C ASN A 40 86.86 73.76 41.11
N ILE A 41 87.30 74.48 40.06
CA ILE A 41 86.63 74.47 38.76
C ILE A 41 86.64 73.06 38.15
N LEU A 42 87.80 72.38 38.16
CA LEU A 42 87.92 71.01 37.67
C LEU A 42 87.07 70.02 38.47
N GLN A 43 86.95 70.23 39.78
CA GLN A 43 86.11 69.38 40.63
C GLN A 43 84.62 69.57 40.31
N ASN A 44 84.17 70.82 40.11
CA ASN A 44 82.81 71.09 39.64
C ASN A 44 82.56 70.48 38.25
N GLU A 45 83.54 70.57 37.35
CA GLU A 45 83.45 69.96 36.01
C GLU A 45 83.33 68.43 36.10
N ILE A 46 84.11 67.78 36.96
CA ILE A 46 83.99 66.34 37.24
C ILE A 46 82.59 65.98 37.73
N ASP A 47 82.02 66.75 38.64
CA ASP A 47 80.69 66.47 39.19
C ASP A 47 79.56 66.70 38.17
N ILE A 48 79.68 67.72 37.31
CA ILE A 48 78.77 67.94 36.17
C ILE A 48 78.85 66.75 35.21
N LEU A 49 80.05 66.33 34.82
CA LEU A 49 80.25 65.20 33.92
C LEU A 49 79.73 63.89 34.52
N ARG A 50 79.93 63.65 35.82
CA ARG A 50 79.35 62.49 36.52
C ARG A 50 77.83 62.48 36.47
N ASN A 51 77.19 63.63 36.73
CA ASN A 51 75.74 63.75 36.64
C ASN A 51 75.23 63.54 35.21
N GLU A 52 75.94 64.06 34.21
CA GLU A 52 75.60 63.84 32.80
C GLU A 52 75.71 62.37 32.41
N VAL A 53 76.77 61.67 32.84
CA VAL A 53 76.93 60.23 32.63
C VAL A 53 75.76 59.45 33.27
N LEU A 54 75.43 59.74 34.54
CA LEU A 54 74.31 59.08 35.22
C LEU A 54 72.96 59.33 34.54
N GLN A 55 72.73 60.54 34.01
CA GLN A 55 71.52 60.84 33.25
C GLN A 55 71.48 60.08 31.93
N LYS A 56 72.59 60.03 31.20
CA LYS A 56 72.71 59.25 29.95
C LYS A 56 72.50 57.76 30.19
N ASP A 57 73.05 57.19 31.27
CA ASP A 57 72.85 55.80 31.65
C ASP A 57 71.38 55.49 31.97
N LYS A 58 70.69 56.40 32.65
CA LYS A 58 69.24 56.26 32.92
C LYS A 58 68.41 56.27 31.64
N ILE A 59 68.71 57.19 30.72
CA ILE A 59 68.03 57.26 29.42
C ILE A 59 68.33 55.99 28.62
N LEU A 60 69.59 55.58 28.53
CA LEU A 60 70.01 54.38 27.82
C LEU A 60 69.30 53.11 28.35
N ASN A 61 69.22 52.95 29.67
CA ASN A 61 68.49 51.83 30.27
C ASN A 61 66.99 51.87 29.96
N LYS A 62 66.38 53.06 29.95
CA LYS A 62 64.98 53.22 29.57
C LYS A 62 64.74 52.81 28.11
N GLU A 63 65.58 53.30 27.19
CA GLU A 63 65.52 52.94 25.77
C GLU A 63 65.76 51.43 25.56
N HIS A 64 66.68 50.81 26.30
CA HIS A 64 66.90 49.36 26.25
C HIS A 64 65.66 48.56 26.69
N LEU A 65 64.97 49.00 27.75
CA LEU A 65 63.74 48.36 28.21
C LEU A 65 62.61 48.52 27.19
N GLU A 66 62.42 49.73 26.64
CA GLU A 66 61.42 49.99 25.60
C GLU A 66 61.67 49.18 24.33
N HIS A 67 62.93 49.11 23.87
CA HIS A 67 63.32 48.29 22.73
C HIS A 67 63.07 46.79 22.98
N THR A 68 63.38 46.29 24.19
CA THR A 68 63.13 44.90 24.55
C THR A 68 61.64 44.59 24.60
N ALA A 69 60.83 45.50 25.15
CA ALA A 69 59.37 45.36 25.16
C ALA A 69 58.79 45.35 23.74
N ALA A 70 59.26 46.25 22.86
CA ALA A 70 58.84 46.29 21.46
C ALA A 70 59.22 45.01 20.70
N TYR A 71 60.41 44.45 20.96
CA TYR A 71 60.83 43.18 20.37
C TYR A 71 59.91 42.03 20.79
N ASN A 72 59.61 41.91 22.08
CA ASN A 72 58.71 40.89 22.62
C ASN A 72 57.28 41.03 22.06
N GLN A 73 56.78 42.26 21.91
CA GLN A 73 55.47 42.52 21.32
C GLN A 73 55.44 42.12 19.84
N ARG A 74 56.47 42.49 19.07
CA ARG A 74 56.59 42.11 17.65
C ARG A 74 56.58 40.59 17.49
N ASP A 75 57.32 39.88 18.33
CA ASP A 75 57.43 38.42 18.24
C ASP A 75 56.13 37.73 18.66
N THR A 76 55.43 38.24 19.68
CA THR A 76 54.07 37.81 20.02
C THR A 76 53.11 37.99 18.85
N LEU A 77 53.08 39.18 18.23
CA LEU A 77 52.23 39.46 17.08
C LEU A 77 52.58 38.57 15.88
N ARG A 78 53.85 38.29 15.63
CA ARG A 78 54.27 37.33 14.58
C ARG A 78 53.76 35.92 14.85
N ALA A 79 53.82 35.46 16.11
CA ALA A 79 53.29 34.15 16.50
C ALA A 79 51.77 34.09 16.31
N GLU A 80 51.04 35.14 16.67
CA GLU A 80 49.59 35.24 16.45
C GLU A 80 49.23 35.25 14.96
N VAL A 81 49.95 36.04 14.15
CA VAL A 81 49.76 36.06 12.69
C VAL A 81 49.99 34.67 12.09
N ASN A 82 51.06 33.98 12.49
CA ASN A 82 51.32 32.61 12.02
C ASN A 82 50.22 31.64 12.43
N LYS A 83 49.68 31.75 13.64
CA LYS A 83 48.55 30.95 14.11
C LYS A 83 47.29 31.22 13.28
N CYS A 84 46.99 32.48 13.00
CA CYS A 84 45.85 32.87 12.16
C CYS A 84 46.00 32.35 10.73
N ILE A 85 47.21 32.41 10.15
CA ILE A 85 47.50 31.85 8.81
C ILE A 85 47.30 30.34 8.78
N ALA A 86 47.73 29.61 9.81
CA ALA A 86 47.53 28.17 9.89
C ALA A 86 46.03 27.82 9.94
N VAL A 87 45.25 28.53 10.76
CA VAL A 87 43.78 28.34 10.84
C VAL A 87 43.11 28.68 9.51
N TYR A 88 43.55 29.75 8.83
CA TYR A 88 43.01 30.12 7.53
C TYR A 88 43.25 29.04 6.48
N LYS A 89 44.47 28.47 6.42
CA LYS A 89 44.80 27.38 5.50
C LYS A 89 43.99 26.12 5.77
N ASP A 90 43.78 25.77 7.03
CA ASP A 90 42.94 24.63 7.41
C ASP A 90 41.48 24.82 6.97
N LYS A 91 40.91 26.00 7.24
CA LYS A 91 39.57 26.35 6.76
C LYS A 91 39.48 26.35 5.23
N GLN A 92 40.49 26.85 4.53
CA GLN A 92 40.53 26.82 3.08
C GLN A 92 40.53 25.38 2.54
N SER A 93 41.33 24.49 3.13
CA SER A 93 41.32 23.07 2.78
C SER A 93 39.96 22.41 3.00
N ASN A 94 39.26 22.77 4.09
CA ASN A 94 37.91 22.27 4.36
C ASN A 94 36.90 22.77 3.30
N ILE A 95 37.00 24.03 2.89
CA ILE A 95 36.17 24.59 1.81
C ILE A 95 36.42 23.84 0.50
N ASP A 96 37.68 23.62 0.13
CA ASP A 96 38.03 22.93 -1.12
C ASP A 96 37.52 21.48 -1.11
N GLN A 97 37.58 20.80 0.04
CA GLN A 97 37.01 19.46 0.21
C GLN A 97 35.47 19.47 0.04
N GLN A 98 34.78 20.44 0.63
CA GLN A 98 33.33 20.58 0.49
C GLN A 98 32.92 20.90 -0.96
N ILE A 99 33.69 21.72 -1.68
CA ILE A 99 33.45 22.00 -3.11
C ILE A 99 33.56 20.71 -3.94
N ALA A 100 34.56 19.88 -3.66
CA ALA A 100 34.71 18.58 -4.33
C ALA A 100 33.54 17.63 -4.02
N GLU A 101 33.07 17.60 -2.78
CA GLU A 101 31.91 16.80 -2.37
C GLU A 101 30.61 17.28 -3.02
N ILE A 102 30.36 18.59 -3.08
CA ILE A 102 29.22 19.18 -3.79
C ILE A 102 29.26 18.79 -5.27
N SER A 103 30.42 18.86 -5.91
CA SER A 103 30.58 18.48 -7.32
C SER A 103 30.26 16.99 -7.56
N LYS A 104 30.67 16.12 -6.63
CA LYS A 104 30.36 14.70 -6.67
C LYS A 104 28.85 14.45 -6.49
N LEU A 105 28.22 15.09 -5.51
CA LEU A 105 26.79 14.98 -5.25
C LEU A 105 25.97 15.46 -6.44
N ASN A 106 26.33 16.60 -7.05
CA ASN A 106 25.69 17.09 -8.25
C ASN A 106 25.77 16.10 -9.43
N THR A 107 26.89 15.41 -9.57
CA THR A 107 27.05 14.36 -10.60
C THR A 107 26.10 13.19 -10.34
N ILE A 108 25.97 12.77 -9.08
CA ILE A 108 25.05 11.70 -8.67
C ILE A 108 23.59 12.12 -8.93
N ILE A 109 23.21 13.34 -8.55
CA ILE A 109 21.86 13.89 -8.77
C ILE A 109 21.52 13.84 -10.26
N ASN A 110 22.39 14.38 -11.13
CA ASN A 110 22.19 14.35 -12.57
C ASN A 110 22.02 12.92 -13.14
N ASN A 111 22.75 11.94 -12.61
CA ASN A 111 22.62 10.55 -13.04
C ASN A 111 21.29 9.93 -12.59
N ILE A 112 20.85 10.23 -11.36
CA ILE A 112 19.55 9.78 -10.85
C ILE A 112 18.40 10.42 -11.63
N GLU A 113 18.48 11.71 -11.93
CA GLU A 113 17.49 12.41 -12.75
C GLU A 113 17.36 11.79 -14.14
N LYS A 114 18.48 11.48 -14.81
CA LYS A 114 18.48 10.75 -16.09
C LYS A 114 17.85 9.37 -15.97
N ALA A 115 18.16 8.62 -14.92
CA ALA A 115 17.56 7.31 -14.67
C ALA A 115 16.05 7.41 -14.41
N MET A 116 15.61 8.42 -13.67
CA MET A 116 14.20 8.69 -13.40
C MET A 116 13.43 9.01 -14.68
N LEU A 117 13.99 9.85 -15.56
CA LEU A 117 13.39 10.17 -16.87
C LEU A 117 13.29 8.92 -17.75
N LYS A 118 14.33 8.08 -17.77
CA LYS A 118 14.31 6.81 -18.51
C LYS A 118 13.22 5.88 -17.99
N LEU A 119 13.13 5.71 -16.67
CA LEU A 119 12.12 4.87 -16.03
C LEU A 119 10.71 5.38 -16.30
N LYS A 120 10.49 6.70 -16.26
CA LYS A 120 9.19 7.31 -16.59
C LYS A 120 8.77 6.96 -18.03
N LYS A 121 9.70 7.08 -18.99
CA LYS A 121 9.43 6.73 -20.39
C LYS A 121 9.14 5.23 -20.57
N GLU A 122 9.88 4.36 -19.90
CA GLU A 122 9.63 2.91 -19.91
C GLU A 122 8.25 2.58 -19.31
N TYR A 123 7.85 3.27 -18.24
CA TYR A 123 6.52 3.12 -17.64
C TYR A 123 5.41 3.60 -18.58
N GLU A 124 5.58 4.73 -19.26
CA GLU A 124 4.62 5.24 -20.25
C GLU A 124 4.39 4.21 -21.36
N VAL A 125 5.46 3.65 -21.93
CA VAL A 125 5.38 2.58 -22.95
C VAL A 125 4.68 1.34 -22.40
N ALA A 126 5.01 0.90 -21.19
CA ALA A 126 4.37 -0.27 -20.58
C ALA A 126 2.86 -0.05 -20.35
N VAL A 127 2.44 1.18 -20.03
CA VAL A 127 1.03 1.55 -19.89
C VAL A 127 0.33 1.54 -21.25
N GLU A 128 0.97 2.07 -22.30
CA GLU A 128 0.46 2.02 -23.66
C GLU A 128 0.28 0.58 -24.14
N ASP A 129 1.28 -0.29 -23.96
CA ASP A 129 1.23 -1.71 -24.31
C ASP A 129 0.12 -2.45 -23.55
N ARG A 130 -0.03 -2.16 -22.25
CA ARG A 130 -1.11 -2.73 -21.43
C ARG A 130 -2.48 -2.29 -21.94
N ASN A 131 -2.65 -1.01 -22.24
CA ASN A 131 -3.92 -0.48 -22.74
C ASN A 131 -4.25 -1.04 -24.12
N TYR A 132 -3.26 -1.14 -25.01
CA TYR A 132 -3.41 -1.76 -26.33
C TYR A 132 -3.83 -3.23 -26.23
N THR A 133 -3.15 -4.00 -25.36
CA THR A 133 -3.53 -5.39 -25.08
C THR A 133 -4.93 -5.49 -24.47
N GLY A 134 -5.30 -4.54 -23.61
CA GLY A 134 -6.64 -4.44 -23.02
C GLY A 134 -7.72 -4.25 -24.09
N ILE A 135 -7.48 -3.36 -25.06
CA ILE A 135 -8.39 -3.14 -26.20
C ILE A 135 -8.52 -4.41 -27.04
N GLN A 136 -7.40 -5.04 -27.41
CA GLN A 136 -7.44 -6.29 -28.18
C GLN A 136 -8.22 -7.40 -27.48
N LEU A 137 -8.12 -7.49 -26.15
CA LEU A 137 -8.82 -8.50 -25.38
C LEU A 137 -10.34 -8.24 -25.36
N ILE A 138 -10.75 -6.97 -25.34
CA ILE A 138 -12.16 -6.57 -25.50
C ILE A 138 -12.64 -6.94 -26.90
N ASP A 139 -11.92 -6.55 -27.95
CA ASP A 139 -12.28 -6.86 -29.34
C ASP A 139 -12.44 -8.37 -29.56
N ARG A 140 -11.53 -9.18 -29.01
CA ARG A 140 -11.60 -10.65 -29.09
C ARG A 140 -12.76 -11.23 -28.30
N ASN A 141 -13.11 -10.62 -27.16
CA ASN A 141 -14.28 -11.04 -26.39
C ASN A 141 -15.58 -10.71 -27.13
N ASP A 142 -15.66 -9.55 -27.78
CA ASP A 142 -16.79 -9.16 -28.62
C ASP A 142 -16.93 -10.10 -29.82
N GLU A 143 -15.82 -10.44 -30.49
CA GLU A 143 -15.79 -11.47 -31.54
C GLU A 143 -16.33 -12.82 -31.03
N LEU A 144 -15.93 -13.26 -29.84
CA LEU A 144 -16.43 -14.50 -29.22
C LEU A 144 -17.93 -14.42 -28.93
N CYS A 145 -18.43 -13.31 -28.42
CA CYS A 145 -19.86 -13.11 -28.17
C CYS A 145 -20.67 -13.23 -29.48
N ILE A 146 -20.20 -12.61 -30.55
CA ILE A 146 -20.82 -12.71 -31.88
C ILE A 146 -20.82 -14.16 -32.38
N LEU A 147 -19.72 -14.89 -32.18
CA LEU A 147 -19.61 -16.29 -32.58
C LEU A 147 -20.56 -17.21 -31.79
N TYR A 148 -20.71 -16.99 -30.49
CA TYR A 148 -21.66 -17.74 -29.67
C TYR A 148 -23.10 -17.50 -30.11
N GLU A 149 -23.48 -16.24 -30.34
CA GLU A 149 -24.83 -15.91 -30.82
C GLU A 149 -25.10 -16.55 -32.18
N LYS A 150 -24.13 -16.49 -33.09
CA LYS A 150 -24.22 -17.15 -34.40
C LYS A 150 -24.36 -18.67 -34.28
N SER A 151 -23.59 -19.30 -33.38
CA SER A 151 -23.68 -20.73 -33.12
C SER A 151 -25.05 -21.11 -32.59
N ASN A 152 -25.61 -20.32 -31.67
CA ASN A 152 -26.92 -20.56 -31.09
C ASN A 152 -28.04 -20.46 -32.14
N ILE A 153 -27.98 -19.43 -33.00
CA ILE A 153 -28.91 -19.27 -34.13
C ILE A 153 -28.80 -20.47 -35.10
N GLN A 154 -27.58 -20.92 -35.41
CA GLN A 154 -27.37 -22.07 -36.29
C GLN A 154 -27.89 -23.37 -35.68
N GLU A 155 -27.73 -23.56 -34.37
CA GLU A 155 -28.27 -24.73 -33.65
C GLU A 155 -29.81 -24.76 -33.71
N GLU A 156 -30.47 -23.60 -33.54
CA GLU A 156 -31.92 -23.51 -33.64
C GLU A 156 -32.42 -23.80 -35.07
N ILE A 157 -31.73 -23.27 -36.09
CA ILE A 157 -32.02 -23.57 -37.50
C ILE A 157 -31.87 -25.08 -37.77
N LEU A 158 -30.83 -25.72 -37.22
CA LEU A 158 -30.62 -27.17 -37.35
C LEU A 158 -31.76 -27.96 -36.69
N LYS A 159 -32.15 -27.61 -35.46
CA LYS A 159 -33.28 -28.26 -34.77
C LYS A 159 -34.57 -28.17 -35.59
N GLN A 160 -34.88 -26.97 -36.10
CA GLN A 160 -36.06 -26.78 -36.94
C GLN A 160 -35.95 -27.58 -38.26
N GLY A 161 -34.76 -27.60 -38.85
CA GLY A 161 -34.46 -28.41 -40.04
C GLY A 161 -34.64 -29.91 -39.79
N GLU A 162 -34.20 -30.43 -38.65
CA GLU A 162 -34.40 -31.83 -38.28
C GLU A 162 -35.88 -32.19 -38.09
N ILE A 163 -36.67 -31.31 -37.47
CA ILE A 163 -38.11 -31.52 -37.29
C ILE A 163 -38.79 -31.64 -38.65
N GLU A 164 -38.54 -30.68 -39.56
CA GLU A 164 -39.11 -30.72 -40.91
C GLU A 164 -38.60 -31.93 -41.71
N TYR A 165 -37.32 -32.29 -41.56
CA TYR A 165 -36.76 -33.49 -42.20
C TYR A 165 -37.49 -34.76 -41.75
N ARG A 166 -37.67 -34.96 -40.43
CA ARG A 166 -38.42 -36.11 -39.89
C ARG A 166 -39.86 -36.12 -40.38
N ARG A 167 -40.52 -34.96 -40.45
CA ARG A 167 -41.88 -34.85 -41.01
C ARG A 167 -41.93 -35.34 -42.46
N ARG A 168 -40.96 -34.95 -43.29
CA ARG A 168 -40.86 -35.42 -44.68
C ARG A 168 -40.57 -36.91 -44.76
N GLU A 169 -39.73 -37.46 -43.87
CA GLU A 169 -39.49 -38.91 -43.80
C GLU A 169 -40.77 -39.69 -43.46
N GLU A 170 -41.58 -39.20 -42.52
CA GLU A 170 -42.89 -39.78 -42.18
C GLU A 170 -43.87 -39.70 -43.36
N GLU A 171 -43.96 -38.53 -44.02
CA GLU A 171 -44.76 -38.37 -45.24
C GLU A 171 -44.35 -39.38 -46.33
N ILE A 172 -43.04 -39.55 -46.56
CA ILE A 172 -42.50 -40.54 -47.51
C ILE A 172 -42.88 -41.96 -47.08
N ARG A 173 -42.81 -42.28 -45.79
CA ARG A 173 -43.18 -43.60 -45.26
C ARG A 173 -44.67 -43.89 -45.49
N MET A 174 -45.54 -42.92 -45.21
CA MET A 174 -46.98 -43.02 -45.44
C MET A 174 -47.31 -43.19 -46.92
N LEU A 175 -46.66 -42.42 -47.80
CA LEU A 175 -46.82 -42.56 -49.25
C LEU A 175 -46.35 -43.93 -49.76
N LYS A 176 -45.26 -44.48 -49.22
CA LYS A 176 -44.82 -45.85 -49.54
C LYS A 176 -45.84 -46.91 -49.11
N LEU A 177 -46.41 -46.80 -47.90
CA LEU A 177 -47.48 -47.70 -47.46
C LEU A 177 -48.71 -47.59 -48.37
N ARG A 178 -49.15 -46.37 -48.67
CA ARG A 178 -50.29 -46.13 -49.56
C ARG A 178 -50.04 -46.70 -50.96
N GLN A 179 -48.80 -46.59 -51.46
CA GLN A 179 -48.41 -47.20 -52.73
C GLN A 179 -48.53 -48.73 -52.70
N VAL A 180 -48.12 -49.38 -51.60
CA VAL A 180 -48.25 -50.83 -51.43
C VAL A 180 -49.72 -51.25 -51.36
N ASP A 181 -50.55 -50.54 -50.61
CA ASP A 181 -51.98 -50.85 -50.51
C ASP A 181 -52.71 -50.69 -51.84
N LEU A 182 -52.45 -49.58 -52.56
CA LEU A 182 -53.01 -49.39 -53.90
C LEU A 182 -52.56 -50.48 -54.88
N ARG A 183 -51.32 -50.98 -54.76
CA ARG A 183 -50.87 -52.13 -55.57
C ARG A 183 -51.65 -53.40 -55.22
N ARG A 184 -51.89 -53.67 -53.93
CA ARG A 184 -52.70 -54.81 -53.48
C ARG A 184 -54.15 -54.70 -53.98
N ASP A 185 -54.75 -53.52 -53.90
CA ASP A 185 -56.12 -53.27 -54.40
C ASP A 185 -56.21 -53.53 -55.92
N VAL A 186 -55.20 -53.06 -56.68
CA VAL A 186 -55.11 -53.34 -58.12
C VAL A 186 -54.97 -54.84 -58.38
N GLU A 187 -54.12 -55.55 -57.63
CA GLU A 187 -53.98 -57.01 -57.77
C GLU A 187 -55.27 -57.77 -57.42
N ALA A 188 -55.97 -57.37 -56.35
CA ALA A 188 -57.25 -57.95 -55.97
C ALA A 188 -58.32 -57.73 -57.05
N THR A 189 -58.41 -56.50 -57.57
CA THR A 189 -59.34 -56.15 -58.65
C THR A 189 -59.02 -56.94 -59.92
N ARG A 190 -57.74 -57.08 -60.28
CA ARG A 190 -57.29 -57.94 -61.40
C ARG A 190 -57.69 -59.40 -61.23
N LYS A 191 -57.76 -59.93 -59.99
CA LYS A 191 -58.24 -61.29 -59.71
C LYS A 191 -59.76 -61.43 -59.80
N LEU A 192 -60.53 -60.37 -59.53
CA LEU A 192 -61.98 -60.37 -59.70
C LEU A 192 -62.41 -60.16 -61.16
N GLN A 193 -61.57 -59.52 -61.97
CA GLN A 193 -61.84 -59.23 -63.38
C GLN A 193 -62.33 -60.44 -64.22
N PRO A 194 -61.80 -61.67 -64.06
CA PRO A 194 -62.25 -62.84 -64.82
C PRO A 194 -63.63 -63.37 -64.41
N LYS A 195 -64.12 -63.05 -63.20
CA LYS A 195 -65.46 -63.47 -62.73
C LYS A 195 -66.58 -62.65 -63.33
N VAL A 196 -66.28 -61.46 -63.86
CA VAL A 196 -67.30 -60.57 -64.44
C VAL A 196 -67.95 -61.20 -65.69
N PRO A 197 -67.20 -61.76 -66.67
CA PRO A 197 -67.79 -62.53 -67.76
C PRO A 197 -68.56 -63.77 -67.28
N GLU A 198 -68.03 -64.53 -66.32
CA GLU A 198 -68.71 -65.74 -65.81
C GLU A 198 -70.09 -65.42 -65.21
N LEU A 199 -70.16 -64.36 -64.39
CA LEU A 199 -71.42 -63.88 -63.83
C LEU A 199 -72.35 -63.32 -64.91
N GLN A 200 -71.80 -62.67 -65.95
CA GLN A 200 -72.59 -62.20 -67.08
C GLN A 200 -73.25 -63.36 -67.84
N ASP A 201 -72.50 -64.44 -68.10
CA ASP A 201 -73.02 -65.66 -68.73
C ASP A 201 -74.08 -66.34 -67.84
N GLU A 202 -73.91 -66.32 -66.52
CA GLU A 202 -74.88 -66.86 -65.56
C GLU A 202 -76.15 -66.03 -65.48
N VAL A 203 -76.06 -64.70 -65.52
CA VAL A 203 -77.23 -63.81 -65.64
C VAL A 203 -77.97 -64.08 -66.95
N GLU A 204 -77.27 -64.21 -68.08
CA GLU A 204 -77.90 -64.52 -69.37
C GLU A 204 -78.65 -65.87 -69.32
N ARG A 205 -78.05 -66.89 -68.69
CA ARG A 205 -78.71 -68.19 -68.47
C ARG A 205 -79.95 -68.08 -67.59
N LEU A 206 -79.85 -67.39 -66.45
CA LEU A 206 -80.97 -67.20 -65.52
C LEU A 206 -82.09 -66.39 -66.16
N MET A 207 -81.78 -65.38 -66.98
CA MET A 207 -82.81 -64.67 -67.76
C MET A 207 -83.54 -65.61 -68.72
N GLN A 208 -82.81 -66.51 -69.41
CA GLN A 208 -83.45 -67.53 -70.27
C GLN A 208 -84.31 -68.53 -69.47
N GLU A 209 -83.90 -68.92 -68.27
CA GLU A 209 -84.70 -69.78 -67.38
C GLU A 209 -85.95 -69.06 -66.87
N VAL A 210 -85.83 -67.79 -66.49
CA VAL A 210 -86.97 -66.95 -66.08
C VAL A 210 -87.95 -66.75 -67.23
N GLU A 211 -87.47 -66.56 -68.47
CA GLU A 211 -88.33 -66.49 -69.66
C GLU A 211 -89.15 -67.79 -69.80
N LYS A 212 -88.49 -68.96 -69.70
CA LYS A 212 -89.13 -70.28 -69.78
C LYS A 212 -90.14 -70.50 -68.65
N GLU A 213 -89.82 -70.14 -67.42
CA GLU A 213 -90.73 -70.26 -66.26
C GLU A 213 -91.91 -69.29 -66.37
N ARG A 214 -91.71 -68.09 -66.94
CA ARG A 214 -92.81 -67.17 -67.24
C ARG A 214 -93.75 -67.74 -68.29
N ASP A 215 -93.22 -68.38 -69.34
CA ASP A 215 -94.04 -69.10 -70.32
C ASP A 215 -94.82 -70.26 -69.68
N LEU A 216 -94.18 -71.02 -68.77
CA LEU A 216 -94.79 -72.12 -68.03
C LEU A 216 -95.89 -71.64 -67.06
N ALA A 217 -95.63 -70.55 -66.33
CA ALA A 217 -96.59 -69.90 -65.44
C ALA A 217 -97.77 -69.30 -66.21
N SER A 218 -97.55 -68.75 -67.40
CA SER A 218 -98.62 -68.30 -68.31
C SER A 218 -99.52 -69.48 -68.72
N ASN A 219 -98.93 -70.62 -69.08
CA ASN A 219 -99.66 -71.84 -69.41
C ASN A 219 -100.44 -72.42 -68.21
N LEU A 220 -99.85 -72.40 -67.01
CA LEU A 220 -100.51 -72.84 -65.78
C LEU A 220 -101.59 -71.87 -65.31
N SER A 221 -101.44 -70.57 -65.55
CA SER A 221 -102.47 -69.56 -65.29
C SER A 221 -103.69 -69.78 -66.19
N GLN A 222 -103.49 -70.16 -67.46
CA GLN A 222 -104.58 -70.59 -68.34
C GLN A 222 -105.26 -71.87 -67.84
N ALA A 223 -104.53 -72.79 -67.21
CA ALA A 223 -105.10 -73.99 -66.58
C ALA A 223 -105.82 -73.70 -65.24
N LEU A 224 -105.52 -72.57 -64.58
CA LEU A 224 -106.13 -72.12 -63.32
C LEU A 224 -107.45 -71.36 -63.51
N GLU A 225 -107.73 -70.86 -64.72
CA GLU A 225 -109.01 -70.21 -65.07
C GLU A 225 -110.15 -71.20 -65.41
N ASP A 226 -109.92 -72.51 -65.23
CA ASP A 226 -110.91 -73.58 -65.44
C ASP A 226 -111.66 -73.92 -64.11
N PRO A 227 -112.98 -73.65 -63.97
CA PRO A 227 -113.64 -73.51 -62.66
C PRO A 227 -114.29 -74.80 -62.11
N SER A 228 -113.61 -75.96 -62.12
CA SER A 228 -114.24 -77.25 -61.75
C SER A 228 -113.60 -78.01 -60.58
N ASN A 229 -113.05 -77.35 -59.54
CA ASN A 229 -112.49 -78.10 -58.41
C ASN A 229 -112.97 -77.63 -57.01
N GLU A 230 -113.94 -78.36 -56.48
CA GLU A 230 -114.74 -78.06 -55.28
C GLU A 230 -114.08 -78.40 -53.93
N LYS A 231 -112.80 -78.78 -53.90
CA LYS A 231 -112.18 -79.36 -52.68
C LYS A 231 -111.05 -78.55 -52.08
N ARG A 232 -111.23 -77.26 -51.78
CA ARG A 232 -110.09 -76.54 -51.18
C ARG A 232 -110.32 -75.47 -50.14
N TRP A 233 -111.33 -75.60 -49.27
CA TRP A 233 -111.20 -74.97 -47.94
C TRP A 233 -112.10 -75.52 -46.83
N ARG A 234 -111.56 -75.49 -45.59
CA ARG A 234 -112.30 -75.41 -44.31
C ARG A 234 -111.41 -74.72 -43.26
N LYS A 235 -112.02 -73.94 -42.35
CA LYS A 235 -111.40 -73.27 -41.18
C LYS A 235 -111.84 -73.94 -39.87
N LEU A 236 -110.93 -74.09 -38.91
CA LEU A 236 -111.18 -74.35 -37.49
C LEU A 236 -110.21 -73.50 -36.65
N GLY A 237 -110.68 -73.00 -35.49
CA GLY A 237 -109.89 -72.22 -34.53
C GLY A 237 -109.74 -72.93 -33.18
N GLY A 238 -108.79 -72.46 -32.35
CA GLY A 238 -108.53 -72.92 -30.99
C GLY A 238 -107.25 -72.31 -30.39
N LYS A 239 -107.22 -72.11 -29.06
CA LYS A 239 -106.28 -71.35 -28.20
C LYS A 239 -105.13 -72.20 -27.60
N ASP A 240 -104.29 -71.47 -26.86
CA ASP A 240 -103.15 -71.79 -25.97
C ASP A 240 -101.80 -71.95 -26.68
N PRO A 241 -100.84 -71.03 -26.43
CA PRO A 241 -99.52 -71.21 -26.95
C PRO A 241 -98.66 -72.15 -26.12
N ASP A 242 -97.72 -72.71 -26.87
CA ASP A 242 -97.04 -73.99 -26.72
C ASP A 242 -95.61 -73.78 -26.19
N SER A 243 -94.88 -74.89 -26.02
CA SER A 243 -93.45 -74.92 -25.61
C SER A 243 -92.53 -73.96 -26.40
N GLU A 244 -92.95 -73.54 -27.60
CA GLU A 244 -92.24 -72.58 -28.45
C GLU A 244 -92.31 -71.10 -27.98
N GLU A 245 -93.36 -70.65 -27.30
CA GLU A 245 -93.41 -69.28 -26.74
C GLU A 245 -92.52 -69.13 -25.50
N CYS A 246 -92.38 -70.19 -24.69
CA CYS A 246 -91.34 -70.28 -23.66
C CYS A 246 -89.93 -70.37 -24.26
N GLY A 247 -89.77 -71.06 -25.39
CA GLY A 247 -88.51 -71.12 -26.15
C GLY A 247 -88.10 -69.76 -26.74
N ALA A 248 -89.05 -68.95 -27.21
CA ALA A 248 -88.78 -67.59 -27.68
C ALA A 248 -88.33 -66.67 -26.53
N LYS A 249 -88.91 -66.82 -25.33
CA LYS A 249 -88.51 -66.05 -24.14
C LYS A 249 -87.13 -66.45 -23.60
N ILE A 250 -86.77 -67.74 -23.71
CA ILE A 250 -85.43 -68.23 -23.36
C ILE A 250 -84.39 -67.67 -24.35
N ARG A 251 -84.66 -67.68 -25.66
CA ARG A 251 -83.74 -67.09 -26.66
C ARG A 251 -83.56 -65.58 -26.49
N GLU A 252 -84.60 -64.85 -26.09
CA GLU A 252 -84.50 -63.42 -25.76
C GLU A 252 -83.61 -63.17 -24.52
N LEU A 253 -83.67 -64.05 -23.52
CA LEU A 253 -82.84 -63.99 -22.31
C LEU A 253 -81.39 -64.42 -22.58
N ASP A 254 -81.16 -65.40 -23.45
CA ASP A 254 -79.82 -65.83 -23.87
C ASP A 254 -79.12 -64.74 -24.70
N ALA A 255 -79.83 -64.10 -25.64
CA ALA A 255 -79.30 -62.96 -26.39
C ALA A 255 -78.90 -61.79 -25.46
N ARG A 256 -79.74 -61.51 -24.45
CA ARG A 256 -79.44 -60.47 -23.45
C ARG A 256 -78.29 -60.84 -22.51
N LEU A 257 -78.03 -62.13 -22.30
CA LEU A 257 -76.91 -62.62 -21.51
C LEU A 257 -75.60 -62.56 -22.29
N ASP A 258 -75.63 -62.84 -23.60
CA ASP A 258 -74.45 -62.71 -24.46
C ASP A 258 -74.04 -61.25 -24.69
N ASP A 259 -75.00 -60.33 -24.88
CA ASP A 259 -74.74 -58.87 -24.89
C ASP A 259 -74.05 -58.40 -23.60
N LYS A 260 -74.38 -59.02 -22.45
CA LYS A 260 -73.76 -58.68 -21.16
C LYS A 260 -72.37 -59.27 -20.98
N LYS A 261 -72.07 -60.41 -21.61
CA LYS A 261 -70.70 -60.97 -21.63
C LYS A 261 -69.78 -60.13 -22.52
N GLU A 262 -70.27 -59.66 -23.67
CA GLU A 262 -69.50 -58.80 -24.56
C GLU A 262 -69.16 -57.46 -23.89
N GLN A 263 -70.13 -56.84 -23.21
CA GLN A 263 -69.90 -55.64 -22.38
C GLN A 263 -68.91 -55.87 -21.20
N LEU A 264 -68.79 -57.10 -20.70
CA LEU A 264 -67.82 -57.43 -19.65
C LEU A 264 -66.41 -57.51 -20.23
N LEU A 265 -66.25 -58.20 -21.36
CA LEU A 265 -64.98 -58.32 -22.09
C LEU A 265 -64.41 -56.97 -22.51
N GLU A 266 -65.25 -56.06 -23.03
CA GLU A 266 -64.83 -54.69 -23.36
C GLU A 266 -64.30 -53.94 -22.14
N LYS A 267 -64.97 -54.08 -20.99
CA LYS A 267 -64.56 -53.42 -19.74
C LYS A 267 -63.29 -54.01 -19.15
N GLU A 268 -63.07 -55.32 -19.27
CA GLU A 268 -61.82 -55.96 -18.85
C GLU A 268 -60.65 -55.51 -19.71
N LEU A 269 -60.84 -55.37 -21.03
CA LEU A 269 -59.80 -54.89 -21.94
C LEU A 269 -59.42 -53.43 -21.67
N ILE A 270 -60.42 -52.57 -21.41
CA ILE A 270 -60.20 -51.18 -21.01
C ILE A 270 -59.45 -51.12 -19.66
N LEU A 271 -59.79 -52.01 -18.71
CA LEU A 271 -59.12 -52.05 -17.40
C LEU A 271 -57.65 -52.43 -17.54
N GLU A 272 -57.32 -53.42 -18.37
CA GLU A 272 -55.93 -53.80 -18.67
C GLU A 272 -55.15 -52.66 -19.31
N GLU A 273 -55.74 -51.95 -20.29
CA GLU A 273 -55.05 -50.84 -20.96
C GLU A 273 -54.84 -49.63 -20.03
N VAL A 274 -55.84 -49.30 -19.19
CA VAL A 274 -55.73 -48.24 -18.18
C VAL A 274 -54.71 -48.58 -17.11
N THR A 275 -54.67 -49.83 -16.64
CA THR A 275 -53.67 -50.27 -15.64
C THR A 275 -52.26 -50.25 -16.22
N ALA A 276 -52.06 -50.72 -17.46
CA ALA A 276 -50.77 -50.65 -18.15
C ALA A 276 -50.28 -49.20 -18.34
N LEU A 277 -51.17 -48.27 -18.70
CA LEU A 277 -50.85 -46.85 -18.81
C LEU A 277 -50.51 -46.22 -17.45
N SER A 278 -51.27 -46.56 -16.41
CA SER A 278 -51.03 -46.05 -15.05
C SER A 278 -49.68 -46.52 -14.49
N ASP A 279 -49.31 -47.78 -14.73
CA ASP A 279 -48.03 -48.33 -14.30
C ASP A 279 -46.85 -47.75 -15.09
N ARG A 280 -47.00 -47.49 -16.40
CA ARG A 280 -46.01 -46.74 -17.18
C ARG A 280 -45.78 -45.34 -16.64
N LEU A 281 -46.85 -44.61 -16.34
CA LEU A 281 -46.76 -43.26 -15.77
C LEU A 281 -46.12 -43.28 -14.38
N ARG A 282 -46.40 -44.30 -13.57
CA ARG A 282 -45.74 -44.48 -12.26
C ARG A 282 -44.24 -44.75 -12.40
N LEU A 283 -43.83 -45.58 -13.37
CA LEU A 283 -42.42 -45.84 -13.65
C LEU A 283 -41.70 -44.57 -14.12
N GLN A 284 -42.28 -43.83 -15.07
CA GLN A 284 -41.72 -42.55 -15.53
C GLN A 284 -41.64 -41.52 -14.39
N ALA A 285 -42.66 -41.45 -13.53
CA ALA A 285 -42.64 -40.57 -12.37
C ALA A 285 -41.62 -41.01 -11.30
N ALA A 286 -41.28 -42.30 -11.22
CA ALA A 286 -40.24 -42.81 -10.32
C ALA A 286 -38.83 -42.52 -10.87
N GLU A 287 -38.62 -42.66 -12.17
CA GLU A 287 -37.35 -42.34 -12.85
C GLU A 287 -37.00 -40.84 -12.70
N GLY A 288 -37.98 -39.94 -12.87
CA GLY A 288 -37.77 -38.50 -12.70
C GLY A 288 -37.49 -38.03 -11.26
N ARG A 289 -37.67 -38.88 -10.23
CA ARG A 289 -37.40 -38.50 -8.83
C ARG A 289 -35.91 -38.35 -8.53
N MET A 290 -35.05 -39.14 -9.18
CA MET A 290 -33.61 -39.01 -8.96
C MET A 290 -33.08 -37.71 -9.55
N ASP A 291 -33.48 -37.37 -10.78
CA ASP A 291 -33.04 -36.15 -11.45
C ASP A 291 -33.55 -34.89 -10.73
N THR A 292 -34.79 -34.92 -10.25
CA THR A 292 -35.36 -33.80 -9.46
C THR A 292 -34.67 -33.66 -8.10
N LEU A 293 -34.28 -34.76 -7.45
CA LEU A 293 -33.50 -34.73 -6.21
C LEU A 293 -32.09 -34.18 -6.43
N GLU A 294 -31.41 -34.58 -7.51
CA GLU A 294 -30.09 -34.03 -7.87
C GLU A 294 -30.16 -32.54 -8.19
N LEU A 295 -31.18 -32.12 -8.92
CA LEU A 295 -31.42 -30.71 -9.21
C LEU A 295 -31.65 -29.91 -7.92
N ALA A 296 -32.45 -30.43 -6.99
CA ALA A 296 -32.68 -29.78 -5.70
C ALA A 296 -31.40 -29.66 -4.87
N LYS A 297 -30.51 -30.67 -4.88
CA LYS A 297 -29.19 -30.60 -4.23
C LYS A 297 -28.31 -29.52 -4.87
N LYS A 298 -28.22 -29.49 -6.20
CA LYS A 298 -27.46 -28.46 -6.94
C LYS A 298 -27.98 -27.06 -6.64
N VAL A 299 -29.29 -26.86 -6.57
CA VAL A 299 -29.92 -25.57 -6.22
C VAL A 299 -29.54 -25.15 -4.79
N ASN A 300 -29.58 -26.07 -3.83
CA ASN A 300 -29.15 -25.77 -2.45
C ASN A 300 -27.65 -25.40 -2.37
N ASP A 301 -26.80 -26.10 -3.11
CA ASP A 301 -25.37 -25.78 -3.17
C ASP A 301 -25.11 -24.40 -3.78
N PHE A 302 -25.85 -24.04 -4.83
CA PHE A 302 -25.77 -22.70 -5.41
C PHE A 302 -26.27 -21.63 -4.44
N GLN A 303 -27.37 -21.87 -3.72
CA GLN A 303 -27.84 -20.93 -2.68
C GLN A 303 -26.81 -20.74 -1.57
N ALA A 304 -26.15 -21.80 -1.12
CA ALA A 304 -25.09 -21.72 -0.12
C ALA A 304 -23.90 -20.90 -0.63
N LYS A 305 -23.45 -21.16 -1.87
CA LYS A 305 -22.37 -20.40 -2.53
C LYS A 305 -22.74 -18.93 -2.66
N ILE A 306 -23.96 -18.61 -3.10
CA ILE A 306 -24.45 -17.24 -3.21
C ILE A 306 -24.39 -16.56 -1.83
N LYS A 307 -24.93 -17.17 -0.77
CA LYS A 307 -24.86 -16.61 0.59
C LYS A 307 -23.44 -16.35 1.07
N THR A 308 -22.47 -17.21 0.75
CA THR A 308 -21.06 -16.96 1.08
C THR A 308 -20.45 -15.81 0.29
N VAL A 309 -20.74 -15.72 -1.01
CA VAL A 309 -20.25 -14.63 -1.87
C VAL A 309 -20.87 -13.30 -1.46
N THR A 310 -22.18 -13.25 -1.18
CA THR A 310 -22.86 -12.05 -0.69
C THR A 310 -22.26 -11.56 0.64
N ARG A 311 -21.91 -12.46 1.56
CA ARG A 311 -21.22 -12.08 2.81
C ARG A 311 -19.84 -11.47 2.55
N LYS A 312 -19.05 -12.07 1.65
CA LYS A 312 -17.74 -11.51 1.25
C LYS A 312 -17.91 -10.14 0.59
N MET A 313 -18.89 -10.00 -0.30
CA MET A 313 -19.20 -8.74 -0.96
C MET A 313 -19.59 -7.66 0.06
N MET A 314 -20.45 -7.97 1.04
CA MET A 314 -20.79 -7.03 2.10
C MET A 314 -19.58 -6.63 2.95
N ALA A 315 -18.67 -7.56 3.26
CA ALA A 315 -17.42 -7.25 3.94
C ALA A 315 -16.56 -6.28 3.12
N THR A 316 -16.35 -6.57 1.83
CA THR A 316 -15.57 -5.68 0.94
C THR A 316 -16.22 -4.31 0.77
N VAL A 317 -17.55 -4.24 0.72
CA VAL A 317 -18.29 -2.97 0.66
C VAL A 317 -18.09 -2.19 1.96
N SER A 318 -18.15 -2.84 3.12
CA SER A 318 -17.91 -2.20 4.41
C SER A 318 -16.46 -1.71 4.58
N GLU A 319 -15.48 -2.47 4.09
CA GLU A 319 -14.07 -2.04 4.03
C GLU A 319 -13.92 -0.82 3.14
N LEU A 320 -14.54 -0.84 1.95
CA LEU A 320 -14.52 0.29 1.02
C LEU A 320 -15.15 1.55 1.66
N SER A 321 -16.28 1.40 2.35
CA SER A 321 -16.93 2.51 3.08
C SER A 321 -16.03 3.07 4.18
N MET A 322 -15.29 2.22 4.89
CA MET A 322 -14.32 2.67 5.89
C MET A 322 -13.18 3.46 5.25
N TYR A 323 -12.62 2.98 4.14
CA TYR A 323 -11.57 3.69 3.39
C TYR A 323 -12.05 5.01 2.81
N GLN A 324 -13.29 5.07 2.30
CA GLN A 324 -13.90 6.31 1.83
C GLN A 324 -14.05 7.33 2.96
N ALA A 325 -14.52 6.90 4.14
CA ALA A 325 -14.63 7.77 5.30
C ALA A 325 -13.25 8.26 5.78
N LEU A 326 -12.23 7.40 5.77
CA LEU A 326 -10.86 7.79 6.12
C LEU A 326 -10.29 8.79 5.11
N ALA A 327 -10.50 8.57 3.81
CA ALA A 327 -10.07 9.48 2.76
C ALA A 327 -10.72 10.86 2.90
N MET A 328 -12.04 10.91 3.16
CA MET A 328 -12.75 12.16 3.42
C MET A 328 -12.19 12.90 4.64
N LYS A 329 -11.91 12.19 5.73
CA LYS A 329 -11.33 12.78 6.94
C LYS A 329 -9.94 13.37 6.67
N LEU A 330 -9.06 12.61 6.00
CA LEU A 330 -7.71 13.08 5.64
C LEU A 330 -7.76 14.27 4.69
N GLN A 331 -8.72 14.29 3.77
CA GLN A 331 -8.93 15.42 2.87
C GLN A 331 -9.41 16.67 3.63
N GLN A 332 -10.25 16.50 4.65
CA GLN A 332 -10.64 17.59 5.53
C GLN A 332 -9.47 18.11 6.38
N GLU A 333 -8.70 17.22 7.01
CA GLU A 333 -7.49 17.59 7.78
C GLU A 333 -6.46 18.33 6.91
N LYS A 334 -6.28 17.89 5.66
CA LYS A 334 -5.45 18.59 4.68
C LYS A 334 -5.98 19.99 4.39
N HIS A 335 -7.28 20.13 4.14
CA HIS A 335 -7.89 21.43 3.83
C HIS A 335 -7.80 22.40 5.02
N GLU A 336 -8.03 21.91 6.24
CA GLU A 336 -7.85 22.70 7.47
C GLU A 336 -6.40 23.15 7.64
N GLY A 337 -5.43 22.26 7.38
CA GLY A 337 -4.00 22.61 7.39
C GLY A 337 -3.61 23.62 6.31
N GLU A 338 -4.17 23.52 5.11
CA GLU A 338 -3.97 24.48 4.01
C GLU A 338 -4.51 25.87 4.39
N LEU A 339 -5.69 25.95 5.01
CA LEU A 339 -6.26 27.21 5.50
C LEU A 339 -5.38 27.85 6.57
N ILE A 340 -4.89 27.06 7.53
CA ILE A 340 -3.97 27.55 8.57
C ILE A 340 -2.67 28.08 7.92
N LEU A 341 -2.15 27.39 6.90
CA LEU A 341 -0.95 27.82 6.20
C LEU A 341 -1.18 29.11 5.39
N GLU A 342 -2.34 29.25 4.74
CA GLU A 342 -2.71 30.49 4.04
C GLU A 342 -2.87 31.66 5.00
N ASP A 343 -3.54 31.46 6.14
CA ASP A 343 -3.67 32.49 7.18
C ASP A 343 -2.30 32.89 7.74
N ALA A 344 -1.44 31.91 8.03
CA ALA A 344 -0.08 32.15 8.50
C ALA A 344 0.77 32.92 7.49
N ARG A 345 0.63 32.62 6.18
CA ARG A 345 1.30 33.36 5.11
C ARG A 345 0.78 34.78 5.00
N TRP A 346 -0.54 34.96 5.04
CA TRP A 346 -1.15 36.28 4.99
C TRP A 346 -0.71 37.16 6.18
N ARG A 347 -0.65 36.61 7.39
CA ARG A 347 -0.13 37.31 8.58
C ARG A 347 1.35 37.68 8.42
N LEU A 348 2.18 36.77 7.93
CA LEU A 348 3.59 37.03 7.66
C LEU A 348 3.77 38.17 6.64
N ASP A 349 2.98 38.17 5.56
CA ASP A 349 3.01 39.22 4.53
C ASP A 349 2.56 40.60 5.07
N ASN A 350 1.84 40.63 6.20
CA ASN A 350 1.42 41.85 6.90
C ASN A 350 2.28 42.16 8.15
N ASP A 351 3.51 41.62 8.23
CA ASP A 351 4.45 41.79 9.34
C ASP A 351 3.90 41.36 10.73
N GLN A 352 2.94 40.43 10.74
CA GLN A 352 2.37 39.85 11.96
C GLN A 352 2.93 38.44 12.21
N PRO A 353 2.94 37.96 13.47
CA PRO A 353 3.35 36.61 13.80
C PRO A 353 2.54 35.55 13.01
N PRO A 354 3.19 34.54 12.40
CA PRO A 354 2.51 33.52 11.59
C PRO A 354 1.49 32.66 12.35
N THR A 355 1.61 32.57 13.67
CA THR A 355 0.68 31.88 14.56
C THR A 355 0.65 32.62 15.90
N ASP A 356 -0.51 32.63 16.58
CA ASP A 356 -0.69 33.33 17.88
C ASP A 356 0.26 32.83 18.97
N ASP A 357 0.71 31.57 18.88
CA ASP A 357 1.67 30.97 19.81
C ASP A 357 3.12 31.21 19.41
N ALA A 358 3.42 31.55 18.14
CA ALA A 358 4.79 31.81 17.69
C ALA A 358 5.40 33.03 18.41
N GLU A 359 4.59 34.04 18.71
CA GLU A 359 5.03 35.20 19.50
C GLU A 359 5.40 34.79 20.93
N LYS A 360 4.58 33.93 21.56
CA LYS A 360 4.85 33.40 22.91
C LYS A 360 6.10 32.52 22.94
N GLU A 361 6.32 31.71 21.92
CA GLU A 361 7.54 30.88 21.80
C GLU A 361 8.78 31.74 21.58
N TRP A 362 8.69 32.79 20.77
CA TRP A 362 9.78 33.74 20.59
C TRP A 362 10.14 34.45 21.90
N PHE A 363 9.16 34.96 22.64
CA PHE A 363 9.38 35.54 23.97
C PHE A 363 9.97 34.55 24.97
N ARG A 364 9.58 33.27 24.91
CA ARG A 364 10.15 32.21 25.75
C ARG A 364 11.62 32.00 25.42
N MET A 365 11.98 31.88 24.14
CA MET A 365 13.36 31.69 23.70
C MET A 365 14.24 32.89 24.02
N GLU A 366 13.72 34.11 23.87
CA GLU A 366 14.48 35.32 24.17
C GLU A 366 14.75 35.47 25.68
N ASN A 367 13.74 35.18 26.52
CA ASN A 367 13.92 35.13 27.97
C ASN A 367 14.91 34.04 28.40
N GLU A 368 14.92 32.89 27.72
CA GLU A 368 15.85 31.80 28.00
C GLU A 368 17.30 32.17 27.61
N LYS A 369 17.49 32.84 26.47
CA LYS A 369 18.79 33.43 26.12
C LYS A 369 19.26 34.44 27.14
N LEU A 370 18.38 35.33 27.60
CA LEU A 370 18.69 36.34 28.61
C LEU A 370 19.15 35.69 29.92
N ARG A 371 18.40 34.69 30.40
CA ARG A 371 18.79 33.89 31.57
C ARG A 371 20.13 33.18 31.37
N ALA A 372 20.38 32.62 30.19
CA ALA A 372 21.66 31.97 29.89
C ALA A 372 22.85 32.94 29.90
N VAL A 373 22.64 34.19 29.46
CA VAL A 373 23.64 35.27 29.53
C VAL A 373 23.87 35.69 30.98
N GLU A 374 22.81 35.89 31.75
CA GLU A 374 22.89 36.22 33.19
C GLU A 374 23.60 35.11 33.98
N ASP A 375 23.27 33.84 33.75
CA ASP A 375 23.94 32.70 34.37
C ASP A 375 25.41 32.58 33.98
N ARG A 376 25.77 32.99 32.76
CA ARG A 376 27.17 33.04 32.30
C ARG A 376 27.92 34.18 32.98
N ALA A 377 27.31 35.35 33.11
CA ALA A 377 27.87 36.50 33.81
C ALA A 377 28.04 36.20 35.32
N TYR A 378 27.05 35.58 35.95
CA TYR A 378 27.11 35.14 37.35
C TYR A 378 28.22 34.11 37.58
N ARG A 379 28.40 33.15 36.66
CA ARG A 379 29.52 32.19 36.71
C ARG A 379 30.88 32.86 36.59
N LEU A 380 31.02 33.83 35.70
CA LEU A 380 32.26 34.61 35.53
C LEU A 380 32.56 35.46 36.78
N GLN A 381 31.54 36.10 37.36
CA GLN A 381 31.69 36.90 38.57
C GLN A 381 32.05 36.03 39.79
N ARG A 382 31.45 34.84 39.91
CA ARG A 382 31.80 33.85 40.94
C ARG A 382 33.22 33.30 40.77
N ALA A 383 33.67 33.06 39.53
CA ALA A 383 35.04 32.67 39.25
C ALA A 383 36.04 33.79 39.63
N ALA A 384 35.73 35.04 39.31
CA ALA A 384 36.54 36.20 39.70
C ALA A 384 36.59 36.39 41.23
N MET A 385 35.48 36.18 41.95
CA MET A 385 35.48 36.21 43.43
C MET A 385 36.26 35.02 44.04
N SER A 386 36.31 33.88 43.35
CA SER A 386 37.10 32.71 43.77
C SER A 386 38.61 32.88 43.57
N GLU A 387 39.06 33.75 42.66
CA GLU A 387 40.49 34.07 42.49
C GLU A 387 41.00 35.07 43.54
N VAL A 388 40.12 35.92 44.09
CA VAL A 388 40.49 36.92 45.13
C VAL A 388 40.52 36.32 46.54
N SER A 389 39.75 35.25 46.79
CA SER A 389 39.77 34.50 48.04
C SER A 389 40.58 33.22 47.84
N GLY A 390 41.88 33.27 48.17
CA GLY A 390 42.80 32.10 48.16
C GLY A 390 42.45 31.02 49.19
N GLN A 391 41.25 30.46 49.13
CA GLN A 391 40.83 29.32 49.93
C GLN A 391 41.06 28.01 49.17
N PRO A 392 41.62 26.97 49.81
CA PRO A 392 41.80 25.67 49.20
C PRO A 392 40.45 25.00 48.94
N PRO A 393 40.34 24.12 47.92
CA PRO A 393 39.08 23.49 47.56
C PRO A 393 38.54 22.67 48.74
N GLN A 394 37.25 22.87 49.03
CA GLN A 394 36.53 22.13 50.08
C GLN A 394 36.71 20.62 49.88
N ARG A 395 37.36 19.96 50.85
CA ARG A 395 37.48 18.50 50.87
C ARG A 395 36.09 17.89 51.10
N THR A 396 35.64 17.09 50.14
CA THR A 396 34.45 16.25 50.26
C THR A 396 34.62 15.24 51.40
N ALA A 397 33.60 15.08 52.24
CA ALA A 397 33.57 14.12 53.34
C ALA A 397 33.27 12.66 52.88
N ALA A 398 33.49 12.35 51.60
CA ALA A 398 33.22 11.04 51.03
C ALA A 398 34.46 10.14 51.14
N GLU A 399 34.31 8.95 51.72
CA GLU A 399 35.38 7.93 51.79
C GLU A 399 35.89 7.57 50.39
N GLN A 400 37.22 7.61 50.19
CA GLN A 400 37.83 7.26 48.90
C GLN A 400 37.68 5.76 48.65
N ARG A 401 37.11 5.39 47.50
CA ARG A 401 36.94 3.99 47.10
C ARG A 401 38.31 3.36 46.75
N PRO A 402 38.55 2.07 47.03
CA PRO A 402 39.74 1.38 46.58
C PRO A 402 39.75 1.20 45.05
N ASN A 403 40.77 1.72 44.37
CA ASN A 403 40.85 1.75 42.90
C ASN A 403 41.65 0.58 42.30
N ALA A 404 42.30 -0.24 43.14
CA ALA A 404 43.16 -1.34 42.75
C ALA A 404 43.05 -2.52 43.73
N TYR A 405 43.35 -3.73 43.25
CA TYR A 405 43.55 -4.92 44.10
C TYR A 405 44.97 -5.47 43.92
N ILE A 406 45.45 -6.25 44.88
CA ILE A 406 46.77 -6.89 44.85
C ILE A 406 46.54 -8.40 44.66
N PRO A 407 46.89 -8.98 43.50
CA PRO A 407 46.84 -10.42 43.29
C PRO A 407 48.02 -11.14 43.99
N ASP A 408 47.75 -12.31 44.56
CA ASP A 408 48.70 -13.09 45.38
C ASP A 408 49.98 -13.54 44.64
N GLU A 409 49.96 -13.59 43.31
CA GLU A 409 51.06 -14.13 42.50
C GLU A 409 52.19 -13.13 42.19
N LEU A 410 51.97 -11.81 42.33
CA LEU A 410 52.97 -10.79 41.95
C LEU A 410 53.10 -9.59 42.91
N GLY A 411 52.24 -9.44 43.91
CA GLY A 411 52.37 -8.41 44.95
C GLY A 411 52.30 -6.94 44.47
N LEU A 412 51.99 -6.70 43.18
CA LEU A 412 51.90 -5.36 42.58
C LEU A 412 50.42 -4.95 42.40
N PRO A 413 50.00 -3.74 42.84
CA PRO A 413 48.62 -3.28 42.69
C PRO A 413 48.20 -3.14 41.23
N ARG A 414 47.06 -3.74 40.85
CA ARG A 414 46.44 -3.59 39.52
C ARG A 414 45.10 -2.85 39.58
N PRO A 415 44.84 -1.89 38.68
CA PRO A 415 43.56 -1.18 38.63
C PRO A 415 42.42 -2.11 38.16
N TYR A 416 41.21 -1.91 38.69
CA TYR A 416 40.06 -2.78 38.41
C TYR A 416 39.49 -2.70 36.97
N GLY A 417 40.01 -1.81 36.10
CA GLY A 417 39.56 -1.67 34.71
C GLY A 417 38.09 -1.24 34.57
N ALA A 418 37.47 -1.55 33.43
CA ALA A 418 36.09 -1.16 33.10
C ALA A 418 35.01 -1.84 33.98
N HIS A 419 35.37 -2.88 34.74
CA HIS A 419 34.47 -3.65 35.59
C HIS A 419 34.83 -3.52 37.08
N ALA A 420 34.98 -2.28 37.55
CA ALA A 420 35.30 -2.01 38.95
C ALA A 420 34.20 -2.51 39.91
N PRO A 421 34.55 -3.14 41.05
CA PRO A 421 33.57 -3.54 42.05
C PRO A 421 32.79 -2.32 42.56
N PHE A 422 31.49 -2.32 42.29
CA PHE A 422 30.58 -1.26 42.74
C PHE A 422 30.11 -1.57 44.17
N LYS A 423 30.45 -0.71 45.15
CA LYS A 423 29.77 -0.73 46.46
C LYS A 423 28.33 -0.23 46.27
N PRO A 424 27.29 -1.06 46.49
CA PRO A 424 25.90 -0.63 46.37
C PRO A 424 25.66 0.56 47.30
N THR A 425 25.13 1.65 46.74
CA THR A 425 24.70 2.80 47.53
C THR A 425 23.53 2.36 48.40
N GLU A 426 23.56 2.66 49.69
CA GLU A 426 22.40 2.41 50.56
C GLU A 426 21.18 3.14 49.98
N ILE A 427 20.09 2.39 49.82
CA ILE A 427 18.88 2.87 49.14
C ILE A 427 18.28 3.97 50.03
N GLY A 428 18.33 5.21 49.55
CA GLY A 428 17.75 6.36 50.23
C GLY A 428 16.24 6.18 50.47
N SER A 429 15.74 6.78 51.54
CA SER A 429 14.36 6.61 52.05
C SER A 429 13.23 6.98 51.08
N THR A 430 13.55 7.58 49.93
CA THR A 430 12.60 8.09 48.93
C THR A 430 12.13 7.08 47.89
N MET A 431 12.64 5.84 47.86
CA MET A 431 12.26 4.81 46.88
C MET A 431 11.07 3.90 47.29
N ARG A 432 10.13 4.36 48.13
CA ARG A 432 8.99 3.51 48.57
C ARG A 432 7.83 3.38 47.56
N HIS A 433 7.90 3.93 46.35
CA HIS A 433 6.76 3.95 45.43
C HIS A 433 7.06 3.47 44.00
N ILE A 434 7.53 2.24 43.82
CA ILE A 434 7.42 1.54 42.53
C ILE A 434 6.63 0.24 42.74
N ARG A 435 5.34 0.27 42.41
CA ARG A 435 4.50 -0.94 42.31
C ARG A 435 4.85 -1.67 41.01
N LYS A 436 5.20 -2.96 41.10
CA LYS A 436 5.36 -3.81 39.92
C LYS A 436 3.99 -4.07 39.26
N PRO A 437 3.85 -3.97 37.92
CA PRO A 437 2.60 -4.28 37.23
C PRO A 437 2.30 -5.79 37.31
N GLN A 438 1.04 -6.15 37.56
CA GLN A 438 0.58 -7.54 37.54
C GLN A 438 0.33 -8.00 36.09
N PRO A 439 0.88 -9.14 35.65
CA PRO A 439 0.58 -9.69 34.32
C PRO A 439 -0.85 -10.23 34.26
N GLN A 440 -1.57 -9.91 33.17
CA GLN A 440 -2.90 -10.46 32.90
C GLN A 440 -2.80 -11.95 32.54
N THR A 441 -3.65 -12.75 33.18
CA THR A 441 -3.79 -14.19 32.90
C THR A 441 -4.48 -14.39 31.56
N VAL A 442 -3.77 -14.98 30.60
CA VAL A 442 -4.36 -15.49 29.36
C VAL A 442 -5.02 -16.83 29.68
N VAL A 443 -6.33 -16.91 29.53
CA VAL A 443 -7.08 -18.17 29.56
C VAL A 443 -7.00 -18.75 28.15
N ILE A 444 -6.43 -19.95 28.03
CA ILE A 444 -6.45 -20.77 26.80
C ILE A 444 -7.76 -21.54 26.76
#